data_AF-A0A3L7YM77-F1
#
_entry.id   AF-A0A3L7YM77-F1
#
_cell.length_a   1.000
_cell.length_b   1.000
_cell.length_c   1.000
_cell.angle_alpha   90.00
_cell.angle_beta   90.00
_cell.angle_gamma   90.00
#
_symmetry.space_group_name_H-M   'P 1'
#
loop_
_entity.id
_entity.type
_entity.pdbx_description
1 polymer ?
#
loop_
_entity_poly.entity_id
_entity_poly.type
_entity_poly.pdbx_seq_one_letter_code
_entity_poly.pdbx_strand_id
1 'polypeptide(L)'
;MISALGRTWHVPVHPRTELYRTASTRLARGERAALATVVATRGSTPQKPGAALLMLSDGTMHGTIGGGCVEADVWAEAQRLMRRGESALREFVLADDPDHPGGDVCGGTMEVFIDVLSPPPHDLDGAVRVGHPA
;
A
#
# COMPACT_ATOMS: atom_id res chain seq x y z
N MET A 1 -4.92 20.50 -12.18
CA MET A 1 -3.83 21.25 -12.84
C MET A 1 -3.20 22.13 -11.79
N ILE A 2 -1.92 21.94 -11.48
CA ILE A 2 -1.19 22.83 -10.58
C ILE A 2 -0.28 23.68 -11.47
N SER A 3 -0.54 24.99 -11.54
CA SER A 3 0.28 25.93 -12.30
C SER A 3 1.23 26.61 -11.33
N ALA A 4 2.52 26.33 -11.49
CA ALA A 4 3.59 27.11 -10.87
C ALA A 4 4.63 27.39 -11.96
N LEU A 5 5.01 28.66 -12.10
CA LEU A 5 6.09 29.12 -13.00
C LEU A 5 5.87 28.85 -14.50
N GLY A 6 4.64 29.06 -15.01
CA GLY A 6 4.38 29.10 -16.46
C GLY A 6 4.58 27.78 -17.22
N ARG A 7 4.75 26.67 -16.51
CA ARG A 7 4.84 25.32 -17.08
C ARG A 7 3.60 24.53 -16.71
N THR A 8 2.82 24.16 -17.72
CA THR A 8 1.72 23.21 -17.56
C THR A 8 2.31 21.81 -17.48
N TRP A 9 2.43 21.26 -16.28
CA TRP A 9 2.77 19.86 -16.10
C TRP A 9 1.49 19.04 -16.25
N HIS A 10 1.38 18.27 -17.33
CA HIS A 10 0.45 17.15 -17.34
C HIS A 10 0.99 16.11 -16.36
N VAL A 11 0.43 16.07 -15.16
CA VAL A 11 0.70 14.99 -14.21
C VAL A 11 -0.32 13.89 -14.55
N PRO A 12 0.08 12.78 -15.21
CA PRO A 12 -0.84 11.69 -15.42
C PRO A 12 -1.30 11.19 -14.05
N VAL A 13 -2.62 11.03 -13.90
CA VAL A 13 -3.20 10.44 -12.69
C VAL A 13 -2.70 9.00 -12.65
N HIS A 14 -1.71 8.74 -11.79
CA HIS A 14 -1.20 7.39 -11.63
C HIS A 14 -2.28 6.56 -10.93
N PRO A 15 -2.43 5.26 -11.23
CA PRO A 15 -3.39 4.39 -10.55
C PRO A 15 -3.30 4.46 -9.02
N ARG A 16 -2.12 4.78 -8.50
CA ARG A 16 -1.85 4.94 -7.05
C ARG A 16 -2.39 6.24 -6.44
N THR A 17 -2.71 7.28 -7.23
CA THR A 17 -3.23 8.55 -6.70
C THR A 17 -4.51 8.33 -5.91
N GLU A 18 -5.37 7.41 -6.36
CA GLU A 18 -6.61 7.11 -5.63
C GLU A 18 -6.33 6.41 -4.31
N LEU A 19 -5.36 5.48 -4.25
CA LEU A 19 -4.95 4.84 -2.99
C LEU A 19 -4.50 5.87 -1.96
N TYR A 20 -3.65 6.82 -2.37
CA TYR A 20 -3.18 7.87 -1.46
C TYR A 20 -4.31 8.82 -1.04
N ARG A 21 -5.23 9.15 -1.95
CA ARG A 21 -6.40 9.97 -1.63
C ARG A 21 -7.29 9.28 -0.61
N THR A 22 -7.63 8.01 -0.83
CA THR A 22 -8.43 7.21 0.10
C THR A 22 -7.75 7.10 1.46
N ALA A 23 -6.45 6.79 1.48
CA ALA A 23 -5.67 6.73 2.72
C ALA A 23 -5.72 8.08 3.46
N SER A 24 -5.45 9.19 2.78
CA SER A 24 -5.51 10.53 3.38
C SER A 24 -6.88 10.84 3.97
N THR A 25 -7.97 10.52 3.28
CA THR A 25 -9.33 10.73 3.80
C THR A 25 -9.60 9.91 5.05
N ARG A 26 -9.11 8.67 5.10
CA ARG A 26 -9.30 7.76 6.25
C ARG A 26 -8.45 8.20 7.45
N LEU A 27 -7.20 8.59 7.22
CA LEU A 27 -6.32 9.11 8.27
C LEU A 27 -6.87 10.39 8.90
N ALA A 28 -7.46 11.29 8.11
CA ALA A 28 -8.12 12.50 8.62
C ALA A 28 -9.33 12.22 9.52
N ARG A 29 -9.91 11.02 9.44
CA ARG A 29 -10.99 10.55 10.32
C ARG A 29 -10.49 9.83 11.57
N GLY A 30 -9.17 9.78 11.78
CA GLY A 30 -8.57 9.03 12.88
C GLY A 30 -8.45 7.52 12.62
N GLU A 31 -8.70 7.08 11.38
CA GLU A 31 -8.63 5.66 11.02
C GLU A 31 -7.22 5.28 10.54
N ARG A 32 -6.68 4.17 11.05
CA ARG A 32 -5.41 3.61 10.57
C ARG A 32 -5.61 2.84 9.25
N ALA A 33 -4.54 2.81 8.46
CA ALA A 33 -4.47 2.04 7.23
C ALA A 33 -3.08 1.41 7.05
N ALA A 34 -2.96 0.44 6.16
CA ALA A 34 -1.69 -0.10 5.70
C ALA A 34 -1.63 -0.06 4.18
N LEU A 35 -0.50 0.41 3.62
CA LEU A 35 -0.23 0.37 2.19
C LEU A 35 0.84 -0.69 1.92
N ALA A 36 0.43 -1.83 1.38
CA ALA A 36 1.34 -2.84 0.86
C ALA A 36 1.79 -2.44 -0.55
N THR A 37 3.10 -2.47 -0.80
CA THR A 37 3.69 -2.23 -2.11
C THR A 37 4.67 -3.35 -2.44
N VAL A 38 4.51 -3.98 -3.60
CA VAL A 38 5.51 -4.92 -4.12
C VAL A 38 6.76 -4.13 -4.50
N VAL A 39 7.89 -4.42 -3.85
CA VAL A 39 9.15 -3.71 -4.09
C VAL A 39 10.13 -4.54 -4.92
N ALA A 40 10.07 -5.87 -4.83
CA ALA A 40 10.86 -6.76 -5.66
C ALA A 40 10.13 -8.08 -5.89
N THR A 41 10.45 -8.76 -6.99
CA THR A 41 9.97 -10.11 -7.26
C THR A 41 11.07 -10.98 -7.85
N ARG A 42 10.98 -12.29 -7.63
CA ARG A 42 11.84 -13.31 -8.25
C ARG A 42 10.98 -14.45 -8.77
N GLY A 43 11.35 -15.05 -9.90
CA GLY A 43 10.55 -16.10 -10.53
C GLY A 43 9.28 -15.56 -11.19
N SER A 44 8.27 -16.42 -11.34
CA SER A 44 6.95 -16.01 -11.84
C SER A 44 6.13 -15.47 -10.67
N THR A 45 5.50 -14.31 -10.86
CA THR A 45 4.71 -13.62 -9.85
C THR A 45 3.51 -12.95 -10.52
N PRO A 46 2.34 -12.90 -9.86
CA PRO A 46 1.11 -12.37 -10.47
C PRO A 46 1.20 -10.86 -10.76
N GLN A 47 2.05 -10.15 -10.03
CA GLN A 47 2.32 -8.73 -10.20
C GLN A 47 3.81 -8.42 -10.26
N LYS A 48 4.12 -7.21 -10.73
CA LYS A 48 5.46 -6.63 -10.81
C LYS A 48 5.67 -5.60 -9.69
N PRO A 49 6.93 -5.22 -9.40
CA PRO A 49 7.23 -4.11 -8.51
C PRO A 49 6.42 -2.85 -8.86
N GLY A 50 5.88 -2.19 -7.84
CA GLY A 50 5.01 -1.03 -7.96
C GLY A 50 3.51 -1.35 -7.81
N ALA A 51 3.09 -2.61 -7.94
CA ALA A 51 1.74 -3.02 -7.55
C ALA A 51 1.50 -2.72 -6.07
N ALA A 52 0.31 -2.26 -5.74
CA ALA A 52 0.00 -1.75 -4.41
C ALA A 52 -1.44 -2.06 -4.00
N LEU A 53 -1.59 -2.29 -2.70
CA LEU A 53 -2.84 -2.62 -2.04
C LEU A 53 -2.94 -1.77 -0.76
N LEU A 54 -3.96 -0.91 -0.70
CA LEU A 54 -4.35 -0.21 0.51
C LEU A 54 -5.34 -1.06 1.28
N MET A 55 -5.10 -1.24 2.57
CA MET A 55 -5.96 -2.00 3.46
C MET A 55 -6.35 -1.12 4.65
N LEU A 56 -7.64 -1.00 4.89
CA LEU A 56 -8.21 -0.15 5.93
C LEU A 56 -8.54 -0.98 7.17
N SER A 57 -8.54 -0.33 8.34
CA SER A 57 -8.84 -1.01 9.61
C SER A 57 -10.25 -1.61 9.68
N ASP A 58 -11.20 -1.17 8.84
CA ASP A 58 -12.55 -1.73 8.70
C ASP A 58 -12.62 -2.98 7.80
N GLY A 59 -11.47 -3.42 7.25
CA GLY A 59 -11.37 -4.56 6.33
C GLY A 59 -11.57 -4.21 4.85
N THR A 60 -11.89 -2.95 4.52
CA THR A 60 -11.99 -2.49 3.13
C THR A 60 -10.61 -2.47 2.47
N MET A 61 -10.54 -2.91 1.21
CA MET A 61 -9.30 -2.95 0.43
C MET A 61 -9.44 -2.20 -0.89
N HIS A 62 -8.36 -1.53 -1.32
CA HIS A 62 -8.27 -0.83 -2.59
C HIS A 62 -6.96 -1.15 -3.31
N GLY A 63 -7.04 -1.50 -4.59
CA GLY A 63 -5.89 -2.00 -5.35
C GLY A 63 -5.71 -3.50 -5.19
N THR A 64 -4.57 -4.03 -5.63
CA THR A 64 -4.22 -5.45 -5.52
C THR A 64 -2.72 -5.62 -5.71
N ILE A 65 -2.16 -6.65 -5.09
CA ILE A 65 -0.78 -7.11 -5.32
C ILE A 65 -0.72 -8.46 -6.03
N GLY A 66 -1.86 -8.95 -6.54
CA GLY A 66 -1.93 -10.22 -7.28
C GLY A 66 -3.13 -11.10 -6.93
N GLY A 67 -3.86 -10.79 -5.84
CA GLY A 67 -4.97 -11.62 -5.37
C GLY A 67 -4.52 -12.96 -4.76
N GLY A 68 -5.49 -13.81 -4.42
CA GLY A 68 -5.24 -15.16 -3.91
C GLY A 68 -4.60 -15.20 -2.50
N CYS A 69 -3.94 -16.31 -2.19
CA CYS A 69 -3.41 -16.60 -0.85
C CYS A 69 -2.37 -15.56 -0.39
N VAL A 70 -1.50 -15.09 -1.30
CA VAL A 70 -0.48 -14.08 -0.95
C VAL A 70 -1.12 -12.77 -0.48
N GLU A 71 -2.27 -12.38 -1.04
CA GLU A 71 -2.98 -11.17 -0.62
C GLU A 71 -3.60 -11.35 0.78
N ALA A 72 -4.09 -12.55 1.09
CA ALA A 72 -4.59 -12.90 2.42
C ALA A 72 -3.47 -12.90 3.48
N ASP A 73 -2.28 -13.43 3.14
CA ASP A 73 -1.11 -13.42 4.02
C ASP A 73 -0.60 -12.01 4.29
N VAL A 74 -0.53 -11.18 3.24
CA VAL A 74 -0.18 -9.76 3.36
C VAL A 74 -1.19 -9.03 4.23
N TRP A 75 -2.49 -9.32 4.09
CA TRP A 75 -3.52 -8.74 4.95
C TRP A 75 -3.38 -9.16 6.40
N ALA A 76 -3.14 -10.44 6.67
CA ALA A 76 -2.91 -10.94 8.02
C ALA A 76 -1.70 -10.24 8.66
N GLU A 77 -0.61 -10.06 7.92
CA GLU A 77 0.57 -9.36 8.41
C GLU A 77 0.32 -7.87 8.63
N ALA A 78 -0.36 -7.20 7.68
CA ALA A 78 -0.73 -5.80 7.79
C ALA A 78 -1.56 -5.53 9.05
N GLN A 79 -2.49 -6.42 9.40
CA GLN A 79 -3.25 -6.31 10.64
C GLN A 79 -2.37 -6.38 11.89
N ARG A 80 -1.35 -7.27 11.92
CA ARG A 80 -0.40 -7.35 13.04
C ARG A 80 0.41 -6.06 13.16
N LEU A 81 0.91 -5.57 12.03
CA LEU A 81 1.72 -4.35 11.94
C LEU A 81 0.91 -3.10 12.33
N MET A 82 -0.34 -2.96 11.87
CA MET A 82 -1.23 -1.86 12.24
C MET A 82 -1.51 -1.81 13.75
N ARG A 83 -1.63 -2.96 14.42
CA ARG A 83 -1.78 -3.03 15.88
C ARG A 83 -0.52 -2.57 16.61
N ARG A 84 0.66 -2.87 16.07
CA ARG A 84 1.96 -2.46 16.64
C ARG A 84 2.34 -1.02 16.29
N GLY A 85 1.78 -0.47 15.21
CA GLY A 85 2.19 0.84 14.69
C GLY A 85 3.55 0.79 13.99
N GLU A 86 3.92 -0.35 13.42
CA GLU A 86 5.25 -0.58 12.82
C GLU A 86 5.11 -0.88 11.33
N SER A 87 5.91 -0.25 10.47
CA SER A 87 6.04 -0.62 9.05
C SER A 87 7.12 -1.69 8.88
N ALA A 88 6.97 -2.57 7.89
CA ALA A 88 7.95 -3.63 7.68
C ALA A 88 8.08 -4.11 6.22
N LEU A 89 9.28 -4.55 5.86
CA LEU A 89 9.53 -5.31 4.64
C LEU A 89 9.39 -6.81 4.92
N ARG A 90 8.69 -7.53 4.04
CA ARG A 90 8.44 -8.96 4.15
C ARG A 90 8.60 -9.66 2.82
N GLU A 91 9.15 -10.87 2.89
CA GLU A 91 9.19 -11.78 1.76
C GLU A 91 8.02 -12.76 1.87
N PHE A 92 7.31 -12.95 0.77
CA PHE A 92 6.23 -13.91 0.61
C PHE A 92 6.58 -14.89 -0.50
N VAL A 93 6.48 -16.19 -0.20
CA VAL A 93 6.78 -17.26 -1.14
C VAL A 93 5.47 -17.73 -1.77
N LEU A 94 5.39 -17.69 -3.09
CA LEU A 94 4.25 -18.18 -3.87
C LEU A 94 4.45 -19.67 -4.16
N ALA A 95 4.43 -20.48 -3.10
CA ALA A 95 4.50 -21.94 -3.20
C ALA A 95 3.09 -22.54 -3.35
N ASP A 96 3.04 -23.80 -3.79
CA ASP A 96 1.83 -24.59 -3.85
C ASP A 96 1.25 -24.74 -2.44
N ASP A 97 -0.02 -24.41 -2.26
CA ASP A 97 -0.74 -24.65 -1.01
C ASP A 97 -1.30 -26.08 -1.08
N PRO A 98 -0.77 -27.04 -0.30
CA PRO A 98 -1.27 -28.41 -0.33
C PRO A 98 -2.74 -28.52 0.12
N ASP A 99 -3.27 -27.52 0.84
CA ASP A 99 -4.66 -27.46 1.29
C ASP A 99 -5.59 -26.81 0.24
N HIS A 100 -5.06 -26.19 -0.82
CA HIS A 100 -5.81 -25.61 -1.95
C HIS A 100 -5.17 -25.95 -3.32
N PRO A 101 -5.23 -27.23 -3.75
CA PRO A 101 -4.66 -27.65 -5.04
C PRO A 101 -5.46 -27.04 -6.20
N GLY A 102 -4.86 -26.08 -6.92
CA GLY A 102 -5.45 -25.45 -8.10
C GLY A 102 -5.21 -23.94 -8.25
N GLY A 103 -4.53 -23.29 -7.30
CA GLY A 103 -4.09 -21.90 -7.46
C GLY A 103 -2.92 -21.79 -8.44
N ASP A 104 -2.97 -20.84 -9.37
CA ASP A 104 -1.92 -20.57 -10.35
C ASP A 104 -0.55 -20.49 -9.68
N VAL A 105 0.23 -21.59 -9.76
CA VAL A 105 1.52 -21.74 -9.09
C VAL A 105 2.50 -20.78 -9.74
N CYS A 106 2.60 -19.58 -9.16
CA CYS A 106 3.53 -18.58 -9.64
C CYS A 106 4.97 -19.01 -9.29
N GLY A 107 5.21 -19.85 -8.28
CA GLY A 107 6.52 -20.49 -8.04
C GLY A 107 7.67 -19.50 -7.79
N GLY A 108 7.33 -18.25 -7.47
CA GLY A 108 8.26 -17.15 -7.25
C GLY A 108 8.19 -16.60 -5.83
N THR A 109 8.90 -15.51 -5.58
CA THR A 109 8.85 -14.77 -4.32
C THR A 109 8.55 -13.30 -4.56
N MET A 110 7.87 -12.67 -3.61
CA MET A 110 7.56 -11.25 -3.61
C MET A 110 8.07 -10.61 -2.33
N GLU A 111 8.88 -9.58 -2.47
CA GLU A 111 9.18 -8.67 -1.37
C GLU A 111 8.15 -7.55 -1.37
N VAL A 112 7.43 -7.41 -0.26
CA VAL A 112 6.35 -6.44 -0.07
C VAL A 112 6.70 -5.55 1.12
N PHE A 113 6.77 -4.25 0.88
CA PHE A 113 6.84 -3.26 1.94
C PHE A 113 5.43 -2.92 2.40
N ILE A 114 5.15 -3.16 3.68
CA ILE A 114 3.88 -2.84 4.31
C ILE A 114 4.08 -1.60 5.16
N ASP A 115 3.56 -0.48 4.67
CA ASP A 115 3.66 0.82 5.33
C ASP A 115 2.42 1.08 6.18
N VAL A 116 2.57 1.15 7.50
CA VAL A 116 1.50 1.47 8.44
C VAL A 116 1.31 2.98 8.51
N LEU A 117 0.17 3.43 8.02
CA LEU A 117 -0.22 4.82 8.01
C LEU A 117 -1.07 5.09 9.26
N SER A 118 -0.58 5.98 10.12
CA SER A 118 -1.28 6.43 11.32
C SER A 118 -1.81 7.84 11.15
N PRO A 119 -2.99 8.16 11.73
CA PRO A 119 -3.49 9.53 11.76
C PRO A 119 -2.41 10.49 12.26
N PRO A 120 -2.32 11.69 11.69
CA PRO A 120 -1.45 12.71 12.23
C PRO A 120 -1.83 12.96 13.70
N PRO A 121 -0.85 13.19 14.60
CA PRO A 121 -1.17 13.63 15.95
C PRO A 121 -2.03 14.89 15.90
N HIS A 122 -2.99 15.00 16.83
CA HIS A 122 -4.02 16.05 16.86
C HIS A 122 -3.47 17.50 17.02
N ASP A 123 -2.17 17.67 17.21
CA ASP A 123 -1.49 18.97 17.33
C ASP A 123 -0.87 19.47 16.01
N LEU A 124 -0.91 18.67 14.93
CA LEU A 124 -0.38 19.07 13.62
C LEU A 124 -1.28 20.03 12.82
N ASP A 125 -2.50 20.31 13.29
CA ASP A 125 -3.42 21.27 12.66
C ASP A 125 -2.83 22.70 12.58
N GLY A 126 -1.78 23.01 13.35
CA GLY A 126 -1.07 24.29 13.31
C GLY A 126 0.29 24.31 12.60
N ALA A 127 0.84 23.15 12.20
CA ALA A 127 2.28 23.03 11.89
C ALA A 127 2.62 22.87 10.40
N VAL A 128 1.68 22.48 9.54
CA VAL A 128 1.96 22.31 8.11
C VAL A 128 1.84 23.65 7.38
N ARG A 129 2.87 24.50 7.51
CA ARG A 129 3.13 25.53 6.49
C ARG A 129 3.85 24.85 5.34
N VAL A 130 3.13 24.60 4.24
CA VAL A 130 3.76 24.28 2.96
C VAL A 130 4.56 25.51 2.54
N GLY A 131 5.85 25.52 2.87
CA GLY A 131 6.77 26.58 2.45
C GLY A 131 6.90 26.55 0.93
N HIS A 132 6.39 27.58 0.26
CA HIS A 132 6.75 27.85 -1.12
C HIS A 132 8.17 28.44 -1.12
N PRO A 133 9.11 27.94 -1.95
CA PRO A 133 10.40 28.57 -2.09
C PRO A 133 10.23 29.98 -2.68
N ALA A 134 11.01 30.93 -2.16
CA ALA A 134 11.06 32.33 -2.61
C ALA A 134 11.61 32.49 -4.03
#